data_AF-A0AAZ3PY19-F1
#
_entry.id   AF-A0AAZ3PY19-F1
#
_cell.length_a   1.000
_cell.length_b   1.000
_cell.length_c   1.000
_cell.angle_alpha   90.00
_cell.angle_beta   90.00
_cell.angle_gamma   90.00
#
_symmetry.space_group_name_H-M   'P 1'
#
loop_
_entity.id
_entity.type
_entity.pdbx_description
1 polymer ?
#
loop_
_entity_poly.entity_id
_entity_poly.type
_entity_poly.pdbx_seq_one_letter_code
_entity_poly.pdbx_strand_id
1 'polypeptide(L)'
;MIASARCLRVGYNNCGQVGSGATANQPTPGDGHACGQTSSMAVLDNGEVFGWGYNGNGQLGVGNNGNQLTPCRLCSLQGLCVLQIAPGFAHSLALTDEGLLYAWGNQLSPVHIMAEKESRIVEIAACHSTHTSVRPRATQVYMWGQCRGQSIVLPHLTHFSCTDDVFACFATPSVMWRLLSMEHDDFLTVAQSLRKEFDSPETADLKFSVDGKYIHVHKAVLKIRCEHFRSMFQSHWTEDMKEVIEIDQFSYPVYRSFLEFLYTDNVDLPPEDAIGLLDLATSYCENRLKRLCQHIIKRGITVENAFSLLSAAVRYDAEDLEEFCFRFCVNHLTEVTQTAAFWQIDGNMLKEFICRASRCGAFKN
;
A
#
# COMPACT_ATOMS: atom_id res chain seq x y z
N MET A 1 5.81 -2.25 9.27
CA MET A 1 4.40 -2.04 8.88
C MET A 1 4.07 -3.11 7.85
N ILE A 2 3.30 -4.12 8.25
CA ILE A 2 2.79 -5.17 7.35
C ILE A 2 1.48 -4.61 6.81
N ALA A 3 1.40 -4.37 5.50
CA ALA A 3 0.19 -3.88 4.85
C ALA A 3 -0.85 -5.02 4.76
N SER A 4 -2.11 -4.63 5.00
CA SER A 4 -3.35 -5.40 5.06
C SER A 4 -3.42 -6.72 4.29
N ALA A 5 -3.25 -7.85 4.99
CA ALA A 5 -3.77 -9.16 4.58
C ALA A 5 -4.78 -9.65 5.63
N ARG A 6 -6.08 -9.35 5.46
CA ARG A 6 -7.11 -9.77 6.41
C ARG A 6 -7.45 -11.26 6.23
N CYS A 7 -7.05 -12.11 7.16
CA CYS A 7 -7.71 -13.39 7.42
C CYS A 7 -7.81 -13.63 8.92
N LEU A 8 -9.03 -13.81 9.42
CA LEU A 8 -9.30 -14.21 10.80
C LEU A 8 -9.36 -15.74 10.85
N ARG A 9 -8.39 -16.39 11.48
CA ARG A 9 -8.56 -17.75 11.98
C ARG A 9 -7.94 -17.85 13.37
N VAL A 10 -8.74 -18.27 14.35
CA VAL A 10 -8.30 -18.58 15.71
C VAL A 10 -7.84 -20.03 15.76
N GLY A 11 -6.74 -20.28 16.46
CA GLY A 11 -6.39 -21.59 17.01
C GLY A 11 -5.85 -22.60 16.00
N TYR A 12 -4.52 -22.60 15.82
CA TYR A 12 -3.58 -23.74 15.73
C TYR A 12 -2.22 -23.07 15.45
N ASN A 13 -1.14 -23.43 16.16
CA ASN A 13 0.22 -22.90 16.00
C ASN A 13 1.30 -24.00 16.05
N ASN A 14 0.91 -25.26 15.87
CA ASN A 14 1.81 -26.42 16.01
C ASN A 14 3.05 -26.34 15.09
N CYS A 15 3.02 -25.53 14.03
CA CYS A 15 4.10 -25.36 13.08
C CYS A 15 4.62 -23.91 12.99
N GLY A 16 4.28 -23.03 13.94
CA GLY A 16 4.73 -21.63 13.94
C GLY A 16 3.96 -20.73 12.97
N GLN A 17 2.75 -21.13 12.56
CA GLN A 17 1.91 -20.36 11.60
C GLN A 17 1.55 -18.93 12.06
N VAL A 18 1.75 -18.62 13.35
CA VAL A 18 1.60 -17.27 13.91
C VAL A 18 2.80 -16.36 13.60
N GLY A 19 3.94 -16.91 13.17
CA GLY A 19 5.14 -16.14 12.81
C GLY A 19 5.89 -15.53 13.99
N SER A 20 5.55 -15.92 15.23
CA SER A 20 6.14 -15.41 16.48
C SER A 20 7.41 -16.13 16.92
N GLY A 21 7.90 -17.11 16.16
CA GLY A 21 9.01 -17.97 16.57
C GLY A 21 8.64 -19.04 17.61
N ALA A 22 7.37 -19.13 18.02
CA ALA A 22 6.85 -20.12 18.95
C ALA A 22 5.85 -21.06 18.27
N THR A 23 5.70 -22.28 18.80
CA THR A 23 4.71 -23.28 18.34
C THR A 23 3.49 -23.40 19.27
N ALA A 24 3.39 -22.54 20.28
CA ALA A 24 2.28 -22.56 21.24
C ALA A 24 1.01 -21.92 20.65
N ASN A 25 -0.12 -22.61 20.74
CA ASN A 25 -1.43 -22.10 20.30
C ASN A 25 -1.75 -20.78 21.03
N GLN A 26 -2.13 -19.74 20.29
CA GLN A 26 -2.57 -18.46 20.85
C GLN A 26 -4.10 -18.38 20.82
N PRO A 27 -4.78 -18.08 21.95
CA PRO A 27 -6.23 -17.98 22.01
C PRO A 27 -6.79 -16.65 21.47
N THR A 28 -5.94 -15.65 21.20
CA THR A 28 -6.34 -14.33 20.69
C THR A 28 -5.96 -14.15 19.21
N PRO A 29 -6.87 -13.67 18.35
CA PRO A 29 -6.55 -13.37 16.95
C PRO A 29 -5.62 -12.14 16.89
N GLY A 30 -4.45 -12.29 16.26
CA GLY A 30 -3.55 -11.18 15.91
C GLY A 30 -3.86 -10.66 14.51
N ASP A 31 -3.79 -9.35 14.32
CA ASP A 31 -4.10 -8.69 13.05
C ASP A 31 -3.21 -9.18 11.89
N GLY A 32 -3.86 -9.53 10.77
CA GLY A 32 -3.30 -9.32 9.43
C GLY A 32 -2.37 -10.39 8.84
N HIS A 33 -2.80 -11.65 8.65
CA HIS A 33 -2.01 -12.63 7.89
C HIS A 33 -2.89 -13.54 7.02
N ALA A 34 -2.52 -13.77 5.75
CA ALA A 34 -3.15 -14.77 4.89
C ALA A 34 -2.62 -16.17 5.24
N CYS A 35 -3.50 -17.07 5.66
CA CYS A 35 -3.15 -18.41 6.11
C CYS A 35 -3.76 -19.48 5.20
N GLY A 36 -2.91 -20.30 4.59
CA GLY A 36 -3.26 -21.69 4.28
C GLY A 36 -3.45 -22.48 5.58
N GLN A 37 -4.03 -23.68 5.50
CA GLN A 37 -4.45 -24.46 6.67
C GLN A 37 -3.33 -24.76 7.69
N THR A 38 -2.06 -24.69 7.28
CA THR A 38 -0.86 -24.94 8.11
C THR A 38 0.32 -23.97 7.84
N SER A 39 0.22 -23.07 6.86
CA SER A 39 1.29 -22.17 6.41
C SER A 39 0.75 -20.80 6.03
N SER A 40 1.50 -19.75 6.28
CA SER A 40 1.10 -18.35 6.09
C SER A 40 2.01 -17.66 5.09
N MET A 41 1.45 -16.73 4.32
CA MET A 41 2.20 -15.93 3.34
C MET A 41 1.78 -14.46 3.39
N ALA A 42 2.73 -13.59 3.05
CA ALA A 42 2.49 -12.15 2.89
C ALA A 42 3.22 -11.63 1.65
N VAL A 43 2.60 -10.66 1.00
CA VAL A 43 3.19 -9.86 -0.07
C VAL A 43 3.34 -8.44 0.45
N LEU A 44 4.52 -7.86 0.30
CA LEU A 44 4.78 -6.46 0.60
C LEU A 44 4.42 -5.57 -0.60
N ASP A 45 4.17 -4.28 -0.35
CA ASP A 45 3.85 -3.30 -1.41
C ASP A 45 4.95 -3.16 -2.48
N ASN A 46 6.17 -3.61 -2.19
CA ASN A 46 7.29 -3.66 -3.13
C ASN A 46 7.33 -4.96 -3.96
N GLY A 47 6.31 -5.82 -3.86
CA GLY A 47 6.20 -7.11 -4.56
C GLY A 47 6.96 -8.25 -3.90
N GLU A 48 7.64 -8.04 -2.77
CA GLU A 48 8.39 -9.08 -2.07
C GLU A 48 7.47 -10.05 -1.32
N VAL A 49 7.83 -11.34 -1.38
CA VAL A 49 7.02 -12.42 -0.80
C VAL A 49 7.72 -13.03 0.41
N PHE A 50 6.96 -13.18 1.49
CA PHE A 50 7.38 -13.85 2.71
C PHE A 50 6.45 -15.03 3.01
N GLY A 51 7.02 -16.15 3.44
CA GLY A 51 6.30 -17.35 3.84
C GLY A 51 6.81 -17.90 5.18
N TRP A 52 5.92 -18.41 6.01
CA TRP A 52 6.24 -19.09 7.27
C TRP A 52 5.19 -20.14 7.65
N GLY A 53 5.49 -20.98 8.63
CA GLY A 53 4.68 -22.10 9.07
C GLY A 53 5.14 -23.44 8.51
N TYR A 54 4.19 -24.33 8.26
CA TYR A 54 4.45 -25.68 7.78
C TYR A 54 4.99 -25.70 6.35
N ASN A 55 6.01 -26.53 6.11
CA ASN A 55 6.67 -26.64 4.81
C ASN A 55 6.96 -28.09 4.42
N GLY A 56 6.26 -29.07 5.00
CA GLY A 56 6.52 -30.48 4.74
C GLY A 56 6.37 -30.88 3.27
N ASN A 57 5.59 -30.12 2.50
CA ASN A 57 5.38 -30.33 1.07
C ASN A 57 6.03 -29.24 0.21
N GLY A 58 7.00 -28.46 0.71
CA GLY A 58 7.65 -27.39 -0.08
C GLY A 58 6.74 -26.17 -0.38
N GLN A 59 5.58 -26.09 0.26
CA GLN A 59 4.57 -25.05 0.05
C GLN A 59 5.05 -23.62 0.33
N LEU A 60 6.16 -23.44 1.06
CA LEU A 60 6.76 -22.12 1.27
C LEU A 60 7.68 -21.68 0.12
N GLY A 61 8.09 -22.57 -0.80
CA GLY A 61 8.84 -22.18 -2.00
C GLY A 61 10.27 -21.70 -1.73
N VAL A 62 10.80 -21.96 -0.53
CA VAL A 62 12.13 -21.56 -0.05
C VAL A 62 13.26 -22.54 -0.46
N GLY A 63 12.99 -23.47 -1.38
CA GLY A 63 13.98 -24.43 -1.88
C GLY A 63 14.28 -25.60 -0.91
N ASN A 64 13.48 -25.77 0.14
CA ASN A 64 13.60 -26.85 1.12
C ASN A 64 12.22 -27.27 1.67
N ASN A 65 12.17 -28.34 2.45
CA ASN A 65 10.97 -28.86 3.14
C ASN A 65 10.96 -28.57 4.66
N GLY A 66 11.83 -27.68 5.14
CA GLY A 66 11.93 -27.35 6.56
C GLY A 66 10.87 -26.31 6.94
N ASN A 67 10.12 -26.58 8.03
CA ASN A 67 9.19 -25.61 8.60
C ASN A 67 9.92 -24.31 8.95
N GLN A 68 9.26 -23.17 8.73
CA GLN A 68 9.82 -21.85 9.02
C GLN A 68 9.01 -21.22 10.16
N LEU A 69 9.59 -21.10 11.35
CA LEU A 69 8.87 -20.56 12.51
C LEU A 69 8.77 -19.03 12.49
N THR A 70 9.51 -18.38 11.60
CA THR A 70 9.56 -16.94 11.39
C THR A 70 9.37 -16.62 9.90
N PRO A 71 8.87 -15.43 9.55
CA PRO A 71 8.76 -14.98 8.17
C PRO A 71 10.08 -15.12 7.41
N CYS A 72 10.09 -15.98 6.39
CA CYS A 72 11.23 -16.22 5.53
C CYS A 72 10.94 -15.66 4.14
N ARG A 73 11.89 -14.91 3.57
CA ARG A 73 11.76 -14.34 2.23
C ARG A 73 11.91 -15.43 1.16
N LEU A 74 11.02 -15.43 0.17
CA LEU A 74 11.17 -16.27 -1.03
C LEU A 74 12.13 -15.61 -2.01
N CYS A 75 13.42 -15.93 -1.92
CA CYS A 75 14.44 -15.40 -2.82
C CYS A 75 14.26 -15.84 -4.29
N SER A 76 13.52 -16.93 -4.52
CA SER A 76 13.21 -17.47 -5.85
C SER A 76 12.28 -16.56 -6.68
N LEU A 77 11.55 -15.64 -6.04
CA LEU A 77 10.72 -14.63 -6.70
C LEU A 77 11.37 -13.23 -6.66
N GLN A 78 12.65 -13.14 -6.30
CA GLN A 78 13.36 -11.87 -6.22
C GLN A 78 13.50 -11.24 -7.61
N GLY A 79 13.10 -9.97 -7.75
CA GLY A 79 13.09 -9.25 -9.01
C GLY A 79 11.76 -9.31 -9.78
N LEU A 80 10.77 -10.06 -9.27
CA LEU A 80 9.41 -10.08 -9.79
C LEU A 80 8.48 -9.25 -8.90
N CYS A 81 7.56 -8.49 -9.49
CA CYS A 81 6.54 -7.75 -8.76
C CYS A 81 5.29 -8.63 -8.61
N VAL A 82 5.14 -9.27 -7.45
CA VAL A 82 3.99 -10.13 -7.16
C VAL A 82 2.81 -9.27 -6.72
N LEU A 83 1.67 -9.39 -7.42
CA LEU A 83 0.42 -8.68 -7.11
C LEU A 83 -0.51 -9.49 -6.21
N GLN A 84 -0.53 -10.82 -6.37
CA GLN A 84 -1.44 -11.68 -5.64
C GLN A 84 -0.76 -13.01 -5.30
N ILE A 85 -1.06 -13.53 -4.11
CA ILE A 85 -0.68 -14.89 -3.70
C ILE A 85 -1.93 -15.64 -3.25
N ALA A 86 -2.02 -16.90 -3.68
CA ALA A 86 -3.05 -17.82 -3.23
C ALA A 86 -2.37 -19.06 -2.60
N PRO A 87 -2.30 -19.13 -1.26
CA PRO A 87 -1.76 -20.30 -0.57
C PRO A 87 -2.81 -21.41 -0.51
N GLY A 88 -2.53 -22.55 -1.16
CA GLY A 88 -3.26 -23.80 -0.97
C GLY A 88 -2.73 -24.59 0.23
N PHE A 89 -3.16 -25.85 0.40
CA PHE A 89 -2.72 -26.70 1.52
C PHE A 89 -1.35 -27.37 1.29
N ALA A 90 -1.06 -27.77 0.05
CA ALA A 90 0.21 -28.41 -0.33
C ALA A 90 0.93 -27.67 -1.47
N HIS A 91 0.32 -26.62 -2.02
CA HIS A 91 0.85 -25.84 -3.12
C HIS A 91 0.49 -24.37 -2.90
N SER A 92 1.19 -23.48 -3.60
CA SER A 92 0.99 -22.04 -3.54
C SER A 92 1.11 -21.46 -4.93
N LEU A 93 0.35 -20.41 -5.20
CA LEU A 93 0.41 -19.65 -6.45
C LEU A 93 0.84 -18.21 -6.20
N ALA A 94 1.56 -17.63 -7.16
CA ALA A 94 1.79 -16.19 -7.26
C ALA A 94 1.42 -15.69 -8.66
N LEU A 95 0.81 -14.50 -8.70
CA LEU A 95 0.53 -13.75 -9.91
C LEU A 95 1.38 -12.49 -9.91
N THR A 96 2.13 -12.27 -11.00
CA THR A 96 2.93 -11.05 -11.18
C THR A 96 2.15 -9.95 -11.88
N ASP A 97 2.67 -8.73 -11.84
CA ASP A 97 2.15 -7.56 -12.57
C ASP A 97 2.19 -7.70 -14.09
N GLU A 98 3.19 -8.41 -14.59
CA GLU A 98 3.30 -8.86 -15.99
C GLU A 98 2.23 -9.90 -16.36
N GLY A 99 1.46 -10.40 -15.39
CA GLY A 99 0.40 -11.40 -15.57
C GLY A 99 0.94 -12.82 -15.74
N LEU A 100 2.16 -13.08 -15.25
CA LEU A 100 2.78 -14.39 -15.21
C LEU A 100 2.32 -15.14 -13.96
N LEU A 101 2.08 -16.44 -14.11
CA LEU A 101 1.66 -17.31 -13.03
C LEU A 101 2.81 -18.21 -12.61
N TYR A 102 3.08 -18.23 -11.32
CA TYR A 102 4.02 -19.15 -10.69
C TYR A 102 3.29 -20.08 -9.75
N ALA A 103 3.69 -21.35 -9.71
CA ALA A 103 3.25 -22.29 -8.68
C ALA A 103 4.41 -23.07 -8.08
N TRP A 104 4.26 -23.45 -6.82
CA TRP A 104 5.21 -24.30 -6.08
C TRP A 104 4.48 -25.13 -5.02
N GLY A 105 5.21 -26.03 -4.36
CA GLY A 105 4.66 -27.05 -3.47
C GLY A 105 5.47 -28.31 -3.64
N ASN A 106 4.92 -29.31 -4.33
CA ASN A 106 5.65 -30.54 -4.70
C ASN A 106 7.03 -30.29 -5.33
N GLN A 107 7.18 -29.17 -6.04
CA GLN A 107 8.47 -28.63 -6.44
C GLN A 107 8.87 -27.54 -5.45
N LEU A 108 10.04 -27.71 -4.81
CA LEU A 108 10.57 -26.90 -3.70
C LEU A 108 10.72 -25.41 -4.02
N SER A 109 10.65 -25.05 -5.30
CA SER A 109 10.83 -23.71 -5.84
C SER A 109 9.68 -23.34 -6.81
N PRO A 110 9.28 -22.06 -6.87
CA PRO A 110 8.37 -21.50 -7.87
C PRO A 110 8.75 -21.86 -9.31
N VAL A 111 7.79 -22.39 -10.05
CA VAL A 111 7.89 -22.67 -11.48
C VAL A 111 6.83 -21.89 -12.23
N HIS A 112 7.22 -21.34 -13.37
CA HIS A 112 6.33 -20.59 -14.26
C HIS A 112 5.36 -21.53 -14.97
N ILE A 113 4.06 -21.28 -14.86
CA ILE A 113 2.97 -22.10 -15.39
C ILE A 113 2.12 -21.27 -16.36
N MET A 114 1.80 -21.85 -17.53
CA MET A 114 1.11 -21.22 -18.67
C MET A 114 1.95 -20.16 -19.41
N ALA A 115 2.90 -20.63 -20.24
CA ALA A 115 3.79 -19.81 -21.06
C ALA A 115 3.20 -19.34 -22.41
N GLU A 116 1.91 -19.56 -22.66
CA GLU A 116 1.28 -19.11 -23.90
C GLU A 116 1.04 -17.59 -23.84
N LYS A 117 1.73 -16.87 -24.73
CA LYS A 117 1.85 -15.40 -24.81
C LYS A 117 0.54 -14.60 -24.90
N GLU A 118 -0.61 -15.25 -25.08
CA GLU A 118 -1.84 -14.57 -25.50
C GLU A 118 -2.88 -14.34 -24.39
N SER A 119 -2.66 -14.80 -23.16
CA SER A 119 -3.68 -14.67 -22.12
C SER A 119 -3.10 -14.22 -20.78
N ARG A 120 -2.96 -12.89 -20.61
CA ARG A 120 -2.61 -12.26 -19.32
C ARG A 120 -3.57 -12.74 -18.23
N ILE A 121 -3.04 -13.33 -17.17
CA ILE A 121 -3.82 -13.80 -16.02
C ILE A 121 -4.22 -12.60 -15.16
N VAL A 122 -5.49 -12.56 -14.75
CA VAL A 122 -6.05 -11.45 -13.96
C VAL A 122 -6.34 -11.88 -12.54
N GLU A 123 -6.57 -13.18 -12.32
CA GLU A 123 -7.04 -13.65 -11.04
C GLU A 123 -6.63 -15.11 -10.80
N ILE A 124 -6.15 -15.36 -9.58
CA ILE A 124 -5.73 -16.68 -9.12
C ILE A 124 -6.48 -17.03 -7.84
N ALA A 125 -6.86 -18.28 -7.70
CA ALA A 125 -7.47 -18.79 -6.48
C ALA A 125 -7.11 -20.26 -6.26
N ALA A 126 -6.81 -20.59 -5.00
CA ALA A 126 -6.43 -21.92 -4.57
C ALA A 126 -7.23 -22.30 -3.31
N CYS A 127 -7.70 -23.55 -3.24
CA CYS A 127 -8.44 -24.07 -2.09
C CYS A 127 -8.02 -25.51 -1.76
N HIS A 128 -7.88 -25.82 -0.47
CA HIS A 128 -7.60 -27.17 0.05
C HIS A 128 -6.35 -27.86 -0.56
N SER A 129 -6.26 -29.20 -0.41
CA SER A 129 -5.10 -30.04 -0.76
C SER A 129 -4.69 -29.93 -2.22
N THR A 130 -5.59 -29.52 -3.11
CA THR A 130 -5.45 -29.88 -4.51
C THR A 130 -6.33 -29.08 -5.48
N HIS A 131 -7.08 -28.03 -5.10
CA HIS A 131 -7.84 -27.25 -6.10
C HIS A 131 -7.13 -25.96 -6.49
N THR A 132 -6.89 -25.80 -7.78
CA THR A 132 -6.31 -24.61 -8.38
C THR A 132 -7.21 -24.11 -9.50
N SER A 133 -7.63 -22.84 -9.45
CA SER A 133 -8.36 -22.21 -10.55
C SER A 133 -7.72 -20.89 -10.93
N VAL A 134 -7.68 -20.62 -12.22
CA VAL A 134 -7.03 -19.44 -12.78
C VAL A 134 -7.90 -18.83 -13.85
N ARG A 135 -8.06 -17.51 -13.79
CA ARG A 135 -8.82 -16.73 -14.76
C ARG A 135 -7.90 -15.85 -15.60
N PRO A 136 -7.68 -16.19 -16.87
CA PRO A 136 -7.13 -15.26 -17.86
C PRO A 136 -8.09 -14.10 -18.19
N ARG A 137 -7.61 -13.07 -18.89
CA ARG A 137 -8.42 -11.93 -19.40
C ARG A 137 -9.59 -12.35 -20.32
N ALA A 138 -9.52 -13.53 -20.92
CA ALA A 138 -10.64 -14.13 -21.65
C ALA A 138 -11.74 -14.55 -20.67
N THR A 139 -13.01 -14.55 -21.10
CA THR A 139 -14.20 -14.84 -20.26
C THR A 139 -14.28 -16.30 -19.77
N GLN A 140 -13.19 -17.06 -19.80
CA GLN A 140 -13.15 -18.49 -19.56
C GLN A 140 -12.18 -18.79 -18.41
N VAL A 141 -12.62 -19.59 -17.45
CA VAL A 141 -11.83 -19.99 -16.27
C VAL A 141 -11.21 -21.37 -16.50
N TYR A 142 -9.94 -21.52 -16.16
CA TYR A 142 -9.25 -22.81 -16.16
C TYR A 142 -9.18 -23.38 -14.74
N MET A 143 -9.30 -24.70 -14.62
CA MET A 143 -9.21 -25.42 -13.36
C MET A 143 -8.29 -26.63 -13.48
N TRP A 144 -7.53 -26.93 -12.42
CA TRP A 144 -6.77 -28.17 -12.33
C TRP A 144 -6.62 -28.61 -10.87
N GLY A 145 -6.24 -29.87 -10.72
CA GLY A 145 -6.08 -30.59 -9.45
C GLY A 145 -7.28 -31.48 -9.10
N GLN A 146 -7.56 -31.74 -7.81
CA GLN A 146 -8.50 -32.79 -7.39
C GLN A 146 -9.95 -32.31 -7.37
N CYS A 147 -10.65 -32.48 -8.49
CA CYS A 147 -11.97 -31.94 -8.74
C CYS A 147 -13.04 -33.05 -8.69
N ARG A 148 -14.00 -32.95 -7.75
CA ARG A 148 -15.04 -33.98 -7.52
C ARG A 148 -14.48 -35.42 -7.40
N GLY A 149 -13.31 -35.57 -6.78
CA GLY A 149 -12.65 -36.87 -6.63
C GLY A 149 -11.82 -37.34 -7.85
N GLN A 150 -11.67 -36.51 -8.89
CA GLN A 150 -10.81 -36.77 -10.04
C GLN A 150 -9.56 -35.89 -10.03
N SER A 151 -8.40 -36.45 -10.35
CA SER A 151 -7.14 -35.70 -10.45
C SER A 151 -6.96 -35.15 -11.86
N ILE A 152 -7.08 -33.82 -12.00
CA ILE A 152 -6.87 -33.09 -13.24
C ILE A 152 -5.44 -32.53 -13.24
N VAL A 153 -4.55 -33.08 -14.07
CA VAL A 153 -3.11 -32.73 -14.04
C VAL A 153 -2.75 -31.55 -14.94
N LEU A 154 -3.62 -31.21 -15.91
CA LEU A 154 -3.44 -30.10 -16.85
C LEU A 154 -4.59 -29.09 -16.73
N PRO A 155 -4.36 -27.79 -17.04
CA PRO A 155 -5.41 -26.77 -17.00
C PRO A 155 -6.61 -27.18 -17.88
N HIS A 156 -7.75 -27.46 -17.25
CA HIS A 156 -8.98 -27.81 -17.93
C HIS A 156 -9.88 -26.59 -18.06
N LEU A 157 -10.36 -26.32 -19.28
CA LEU A 157 -11.25 -25.20 -19.55
C LEU A 157 -12.64 -25.48 -18.94
N THR A 158 -13.16 -24.53 -18.16
CA THR A 158 -14.51 -24.62 -17.60
C THR A 158 -15.52 -23.83 -18.42
N HIS A 159 -16.79 -24.18 -18.27
CA HIS A 159 -17.91 -23.43 -18.86
C HIS A 159 -18.28 -22.15 -18.07
N PHE A 160 -17.57 -21.86 -16.97
CA PHE A 160 -17.90 -20.76 -16.07
C PHE A 160 -17.06 -19.51 -16.39
N SER A 161 -17.66 -18.33 -16.18
CA SER A 161 -17.04 -17.02 -16.39
C SER A 161 -16.41 -16.43 -15.13
N CYS A 162 -16.75 -16.96 -13.95
CA CYS A 162 -16.18 -16.54 -12.66
C CYS A 162 -15.56 -17.74 -11.93
N THR A 163 -14.51 -17.48 -11.15
CA THR A 163 -13.82 -18.50 -10.34
C THR A 163 -14.69 -18.99 -9.20
N ASP A 164 -15.63 -18.16 -8.72
CA ASP A 164 -16.55 -18.49 -7.62
C ASP A 164 -17.46 -19.68 -7.96
N ASP A 165 -18.07 -19.69 -9.15
CA ASP A 165 -18.94 -20.78 -9.61
C ASP A 165 -18.15 -22.08 -9.80
N VAL A 166 -16.88 -21.98 -10.24
CA VAL A 166 -15.98 -23.13 -10.39
C VAL A 166 -15.72 -23.75 -9.02
N PHE A 167 -15.38 -22.96 -8.01
CA PHE A 167 -15.18 -23.50 -6.65
C PHE A 167 -16.48 -24.05 -6.05
N ALA A 168 -17.61 -23.36 -6.22
CA ALA A 168 -18.90 -23.84 -5.74
C ALA A 168 -19.28 -25.21 -6.36
N CYS A 169 -18.97 -25.40 -7.65
CA CYS A 169 -19.32 -26.62 -8.37
C CYS A 169 -18.33 -27.78 -8.19
N PHE A 170 -17.04 -27.49 -8.05
CA PHE A 170 -15.99 -28.52 -8.13
C PHE A 170 -15.21 -28.73 -6.82
N ALA A 171 -15.23 -27.78 -5.88
CA ALA A 171 -14.57 -27.93 -4.59
C ALA A 171 -15.28 -28.95 -3.68
N THR A 172 -14.50 -29.69 -2.91
CA THR A 172 -14.99 -30.61 -1.87
C THR A 172 -14.29 -30.31 -0.56
N PRO A 173 -14.98 -29.76 0.47
CA PRO A 173 -16.36 -29.25 0.44
C PRO A 173 -16.53 -28.06 -0.52
N SER A 174 -17.76 -27.74 -0.92
CA SER A 174 -18.04 -26.55 -1.73
C SER A 174 -17.76 -25.29 -0.89
N VAL A 175 -16.71 -24.55 -1.23
CA VAL A 175 -16.27 -23.36 -0.49
C VAL A 175 -16.24 -22.17 -1.43
N MET A 176 -16.71 -21.01 -0.97
CA MET A 176 -16.43 -19.74 -1.64
C MET A 176 -15.14 -19.15 -1.04
N TRP A 177 -14.18 -18.78 -1.87
CA TRP A 177 -12.87 -18.28 -1.43
C TRP A 177 -12.85 -16.77 -1.18
N ARG A 178 -13.84 -16.04 -1.73
CA ARG A 178 -14.13 -14.66 -1.34
C ARG A 178 -14.93 -14.64 -0.05
N LEU A 179 -14.55 -13.75 0.86
CA LEU A 179 -15.38 -13.37 1.99
C LEU A 179 -16.74 -12.94 1.43
N LEU A 180 -17.82 -13.48 1.98
CA LEU A 180 -19.18 -13.05 1.63
C LEU A 180 -19.34 -11.61 2.13
N SER A 181 -18.97 -10.64 1.29
CA SER A 181 -19.37 -9.25 1.47
C SER A 181 -20.84 -9.21 1.07
N MET A 182 -21.70 -9.37 2.07
CA MET A 182 -23.13 -9.10 1.91
C MET A 182 -23.33 -7.60 1.75
N GLU A 183 -23.06 -6.98 0.61
CA GLU A 183 -23.53 -5.60 0.39
C GLU A 183 -23.95 -5.39 -1.06
N HIS A 184 -25.26 -5.22 -1.25
CA HIS A 184 -25.81 -4.09 -1.98
C HIS A 184 -26.90 -3.52 -1.09
N ASP A 185 -26.47 -2.79 -0.06
CA ASP A 185 -27.34 -1.81 0.58
C ASP A 185 -26.95 -0.46 -0.01
N ASP A 186 -27.92 0.31 -0.51
CA ASP A 186 -27.78 1.63 -1.16
C ASP A 186 -27.24 2.74 -0.21
N PHE A 187 -26.56 2.36 0.89
CA PHE A 187 -26.09 3.27 1.92
C PHE A 187 -24.57 3.39 1.88
N LEU A 188 -24.09 4.63 1.72
CA LEU A 188 -22.69 4.98 1.88
C LEU A 188 -22.27 4.74 3.34
N THR A 189 -21.08 4.16 3.54
CA THR A 189 -20.45 4.11 4.88
C THR A 189 -20.27 5.53 5.42
N VAL A 190 -20.17 5.69 6.75
CA VAL A 190 -19.97 7.02 7.38
C VAL A 190 -18.78 7.78 6.76
N ALA A 191 -17.67 7.09 6.49
CA ALA A 191 -16.50 7.68 5.85
C ALA A 191 -16.78 8.15 4.41
N GLN A 192 -17.52 7.36 3.63
CA GLN A 192 -17.90 7.73 2.25
C GLN A 192 -18.91 8.88 2.23
N SER A 193 -19.86 8.90 3.17
CA SER A 193 -20.81 10.00 3.34
C SER A 193 -20.10 11.30 3.68
N LEU A 194 -19.20 11.29 4.67
CA LEU A 194 -18.40 12.47 5.02
C LEU A 194 -17.50 12.93 3.88
N ARG A 195 -16.88 12.00 3.15
CA ARG A 195 -16.10 12.34 1.94
C ARG A 195 -16.96 13.04 0.89
N LYS A 196 -18.19 12.60 0.69
CA LYS A 196 -19.12 13.18 -0.30
C LYS A 196 -19.54 14.60 0.08
N GLU A 197 -19.71 14.88 1.37
CA GLU A 197 -20.09 16.20 1.88
C GLU A 197 -18.91 17.19 2.00
N PHE A 198 -17.68 16.78 1.67
CA PHE A 198 -16.54 17.70 1.66
C PHE A 198 -16.72 18.78 0.58
N ASP A 199 -16.52 20.05 0.95
CA ASP A 199 -16.72 21.23 0.10
C ASP A 199 -18.18 21.44 -0.39
N SER A 200 -19.15 20.88 0.33
CA SER A 200 -20.59 21.11 0.09
C SER A 200 -21.07 22.39 0.77
N PRO A 201 -21.62 23.37 0.04
CA PRO A 201 -22.16 24.60 0.64
C PRO A 201 -23.50 24.38 1.36
N GLU A 202 -24.18 23.26 1.15
CA GLU A 202 -25.50 22.99 1.73
C GLU A 202 -25.44 22.58 3.20
N THR A 203 -24.40 21.84 3.60
CA THR A 203 -24.26 21.25 4.94
C THR A 203 -23.20 21.92 5.80
N ALA A 204 -22.32 22.72 5.19
CA ALA A 204 -21.21 23.36 5.89
C ALA A 204 -21.66 24.47 6.85
N ASP A 205 -21.01 24.53 8.01
CA ASP A 205 -21.20 25.54 9.06
C ASP A 205 -20.00 26.50 9.19
N LEU A 206 -19.00 26.33 8.32
CA LEU A 206 -17.79 27.13 8.25
C LEU A 206 -17.23 27.14 6.82
N LYS A 207 -16.63 28.27 6.41
CA LYS A 207 -15.83 28.35 5.19
C LYS A 207 -14.46 28.97 5.43
N PHE A 208 -13.45 28.39 4.80
CA PHE A 208 -12.12 28.99 4.71
C PHE A 208 -11.97 29.76 3.41
N SER A 209 -11.37 30.95 3.47
CA SER A 209 -10.99 31.75 2.31
C SER A 209 -9.48 31.63 2.11
N VAL A 210 -9.05 31.04 0.99
CA VAL A 210 -7.64 30.83 0.63
C VAL A 210 -7.46 31.29 -0.82
N ASP A 211 -6.53 32.20 -1.09
CA ASP A 211 -6.30 32.77 -2.43
C ASP A 211 -7.59 33.30 -3.12
N GLY A 212 -8.52 33.85 -2.35
CA GLY A 212 -9.82 34.34 -2.84
C GLY A 212 -10.83 33.25 -3.22
N LYS A 213 -10.53 31.98 -2.94
CA LYS A 213 -11.45 30.84 -3.12
C LYS A 213 -11.97 30.36 -1.77
N TYR A 214 -13.20 29.87 -1.76
CA TYR A 214 -13.83 29.32 -0.55
C TYR A 214 -13.75 27.80 -0.51
N ILE A 215 -13.56 27.26 0.69
CA ILE A 215 -13.61 25.82 0.98
C ILE A 215 -14.63 25.61 2.10
N HIS A 216 -15.68 24.83 1.83
CA HIS A 216 -16.79 24.62 2.75
C HIS A 216 -16.54 23.38 3.63
N VAL A 217 -16.67 23.53 4.94
CA VAL A 217 -16.31 22.49 5.91
C VAL A 217 -17.22 22.53 7.14
N HIS A 218 -17.15 21.46 7.92
CA HIS A 218 -17.90 21.22 9.14
C HIS A 218 -17.02 21.37 10.39
N LYS A 219 -17.34 22.30 11.29
CA LYS A 219 -16.63 22.54 12.56
C LYS A 219 -16.50 21.26 13.38
N ALA A 220 -17.53 20.43 13.40
CA ALA A 220 -17.53 19.16 14.13
C ALA A 220 -16.40 18.22 13.68
N VAL A 221 -16.22 18.04 12.37
CA VAL A 221 -15.15 17.18 11.82
C VAL A 221 -13.78 17.74 12.18
N LEU A 222 -13.59 19.06 12.04
CA LEU A 222 -12.32 19.72 12.36
C LEU A 222 -11.95 19.57 13.85
N LYS A 223 -12.89 19.84 14.78
CA LYS A 223 -12.68 19.72 16.23
C LYS A 223 -12.39 18.27 16.67
N ILE A 224 -12.90 17.27 15.93
CA ILE A 224 -12.65 15.85 16.21
C ILE A 224 -11.29 15.40 15.69
N ARG A 225 -10.90 15.88 14.50
CA ARG A 225 -9.78 15.33 13.75
C ARG A 225 -8.47 16.09 13.92
N CYS A 226 -8.52 17.35 14.36
CA CYS A 226 -7.35 18.20 14.51
C CYS A 226 -7.37 18.99 15.82
N GLU A 227 -6.30 18.83 16.63
CA GLU A 227 -6.20 19.47 17.94
C GLU A 227 -6.05 21.00 17.84
N HIS A 228 -5.41 21.48 16.76
CA HIS A 228 -5.30 22.90 16.47
C HIS A 228 -6.69 23.55 16.35
N PHE A 229 -7.56 23.00 15.49
CA PHE A 229 -8.93 23.49 15.34
C PHE A 229 -9.78 23.26 16.60
N ARG A 230 -9.56 22.16 17.32
CA ARG A 230 -10.21 21.92 18.61
C ARG A 230 -9.94 23.05 19.60
N SER A 231 -8.70 23.52 19.65
CA SER A 231 -8.26 24.62 20.51
C SER A 231 -8.76 25.98 20.01
N MET A 232 -8.67 26.21 18.70
CA MET A 232 -9.14 27.43 18.03
C MET A 232 -10.63 27.71 18.30
N PHE A 233 -11.46 26.66 18.28
CA PHE A 233 -12.91 26.79 18.48
C PHE A 233 -13.38 26.54 19.91
N GLN A 234 -12.52 26.76 20.91
CA GLN A 234 -12.96 26.82 22.30
C GLN A 234 -13.64 28.17 22.56
N SER A 235 -14.62 28.17 23.47
CA SER A 235 -15.55 29.27 23.79
C SER A 235 -14.93 30.63 24.13
N HIS A 236 -13.61 30.70 24.31
CA HIS A 236 -12.89 31.93 24.68
C HIS A 236 -12.36 32.68 23.46
N TRP A 237 -12.48 32.12 22.26
CA TRP A 237 -11.97 32.70 21.01
C TRP A 237 -13.10 33.31 20.17
N THR A 238 -12.84 34.48 19.58
CA THR A 238 -13.78 35.20 18.71
C THR A 238 -14.04 34.48 17.38
N GLU A 239 -13.23 33.48 17.06
CA GLU A 239 -13.28 32.72 15.80
C GLU A 239 -14.38 31.65 15.78
N ASP A 240 -14.88 31.20 16.94
CA ASP A 240 -16.04 30.28 17.01
C ASP A 240 -17.31 30.93 16.42
N MET A 241 -17.40 32.27 16.49
CA MET A 241 -18.49 33.08 15.94
C MET A 241 -18.28 33.48 14.47
N LYS A 242 -17.09 33.26 13.89
CA LYS A 242 -16.83 33.59 12.50
C LYS A 242 -17.36 32.48 11.60
N GLU A 243 -18.12 32.88 10.58
CA GLU A 243 -18.52 32.00 9.47
C GLU A 243 -17.40 31.85 8.43
N VAL A 244 -16.45 32.80 8.38
CA VAL A 244 -15.35 32.86 7.41
C VAL A 244 -14.02 33.02 8.12
N ILE A 245 -13.06 32.15 7.80
CA ILE A 245 -11.68 32.24 8.27
C ILE A 245 -10.77 32.47 7.07
N GLU A 246 -9.98 33.53 7.11
CA GLU A 246 -9.03 33.88 6.05
C GLU A 246 -7.67 33.24 6.34
N ILE A 247 -7.08 32.63 5.31
CA ILE A 247 -5.79 31.95 5.37
C ILE A 247 -4.93 32.46 4.23
N ASP A 248 -3.87 33.20 4.60
CA ASP A 248 -2.97 33.83 3.63
C ASP A 248 -1.59 33.15 3.57
N GLN A 249 -1.33 32.20 4.48
CA GLN A 249 0.00 31.59 4.65
C GLN A 249 0.24 30.39 3.72
N PHE A 250 -0.83 29.78 3.22
CA PHE A 250 -0.78 28.54 2.44
C PHE A 250 -1.55 28.71 1.14
N SER A 251 -1.10 28.05 0.08
CA SER A 251 -1.81 28.05 -1.18
C SER A 251 -3.10 27.24 -1.10
N TYR A 252 -4.08 27.59 -1.93
CA TYR A 252 -5.34 26.87 -2.04
C TYR A 252 -5.21 25.34 -2.19
N PRO A 253 -4.40 24.77 -3.13
CA PRO A 253 -4.31 23.32 -3.30
C PRO A 253 -3.75 22.61 -2.06
N VAL A 254 -2.81 23.24 -1.35
CA VAL A 254 -2.22 22.71 -0.12
C VAL A 254 -3.25 22.70 1.00
N TYR A 255 -3.90 23.84 1.26
CA TYR A 255 -4.85 23.95 2.36
C TYR A 255 -6.12 23.12 2.12
N ARG A 256 -6.61 23.07 0.87
CA ARG A 256 -7.73 22.20 0.49
C ARG A 256 -7.40 20.73 0.74
N SER A 257 -6.21 20.28 0.37
CA SER A 257 -5.81 18.89 0.57
C SER A 257 -5.61 18.54 2.05
N PHE A 258 -5.15 19.49 2.86
CA PHE A 258 -5.15 19.34 4.31
C PHE A 258 -6.55 19.09 4.86
N LEU A 259 -7.51 19.94 4.46
CA LEU A 259 -8.89 19.80 4.90
C LEU A 259 -9.49 18.48 4.39
N GLU A 260 -9.24 18.11 3.14
CA GLU A 260 -9.71 16.83 2.57
C GLU A 260 -9.13 15.62 3.31
N PHE A 261 -7.87 15.70 3.76
CA PHE A 261 -7.25 14.67 4.60
C PHE A 261 -8.00 14.46 5.92
N LEU A 262 -8.51 15.52 6.54
CA LEU A 262 -9.27 15.38 7.79
C LEU A 262 -10.57 14.57 7.60
N TYR A 263 -11.13 14.57 6.39
CA TYR A 263 -12.34 13.82 6.04
C TYR A 263 -12.04 12.41 5.53
N THR A 264 -10.95 12.24 4.78
CA THR A 264 -10.72 11.05 3.97
C THR A 264 -9.55 10.20 4.41
N ASP A 265 -8.71 10.69 5.33
CA ASP A 265 -7.45 10.08 5.74
C ASP A 265 -6.42 9.87 4.60
N ASN A 266 -6.68 10.45 3.43
CA ASN A 266 -5.85 10.33 2.23
C ASN A 266 -5.43 11.72 1.74
N VAL A 267 -4.29 11.76 1.04
CA VAL A 267 -3.80 12.96 0.35
C VAL A 267 -3.43 12.55 -1.06
N ASP A 268 -3.92 13.31 -2.03
CA ASP A 268 -3.54 13.20 -3.43
C ASP A 268 -3.01 14.54 -3.90
N LEU A 269 -1.69 14.71 -3.79
CA LEU A 269 -0.98 15.93 -4.19
C LEU A 269 0.33 15.56 -4.89
N PRO A 270 0.77 16.38 -5.85
CA PRO A 270 2.10 16.24 -6.41
C PRO A 270 3.17 16.47 -5.31
N PRO A 271 4.37 15.88 -5.45
CA PRO A 271 5.43 15.96 -4.45
C PRO A 271 5.89 17.41 -4.18
N GLU A 272 5.76 18.30 -5.17
CA GLU A 272 6.10 19.72 -5.04
C GLU A 272 5.17 20.44 -4.05
N ASP A 273 3.85 20.21 -4.16
CA ASP A 273 2.85 20.77 -3.25
C ASP A 273 2.82 20.05 -1.89
N ALA A 274 3.22 18.77 -1.85
CA ALA A 274 3.29 17.97 -0.62
C ALA A 274 4.26 18.57 0.42
N ILE A 275 5.21 19.40 -0.01
CA ILE A 275 6.09 20.17 0.88
C ILE A 275 5.29 21.22 1.65
N GLY A 276 4.47 22.02 0.97
CA GLY A 276 3.64 23.03 1.65
C GLY A 276 2.71 22.36 2.66
N LEU A 277 2.23 21.16 2.33
CA LEU A 277 1.42 20.35 3.24
C LEU A 277 2.24 19.79 4.42
N LEU A 278 3.53 19.50 4.22
CA LEU A 278 4.45 19.07 5.28
C LEU A 278 4.69 20.19 6.31
N ASP A 279 4.82 21.43 5.84
CA ASP A 279 4.93 22.61 6.69
C ASP A 279 3.66 22.81 7.53
N LEU A 280 2.50 22.78 6.87
CA LEU A 280 1.20 22.83 7.54
C LEU A 280 1.03 21.71 8.57
N ALA A 281 1.40 20.48 8.22
CA ALA A 281 1.36 19.35 9.15
C ALA A 281 2.27 19.56 10.36
N THR A 282 3.39 20.27 10.19
CA THR A 282 4.33 20.57 11.26
C THR A 282 3.78 21.69 12.15
N SER A 283 3.24 22.76 11.57
CA SER A 283 2.68 23.90 12.30
C SER A 283 1.45 23.51 13.13
N TYR A 284 0.63 22.58 12.63
CA TYR A 284 -0.54 22.05 13.33
C TYR A 284 -0.27 20.77 14.13
N CYS A 285 0.99 20.33 14.22
CA CYS A 285 1.43 19.14 14.98
C CYS A 285 0.75 17.81 14.54
N GLU A 286 0.37 17.69 13.27
CA GLU A 286 -0.27 16.51 12.69
C GLU A 286 0.74 15.44 12.23
N ASN A 287 1.20 14.62 13.17
CA ASN A 287 2.25 13.61 12.95
C ASN A 287 1.93 12.53 11.89
N ARG A 288 0.63 12.21 11.69
CA ARG A 288 0.22 11.23 10.67
C ARG A 288 0.35 11.82 9.27
N LEU A 289 -0.11 13.05 9.10
CA LEU A 289 0.01 13.79 7.86
C LEU A 289 1.46 14.05 7.50
N LYS A 290 2.29 14.44 8.49
CA LYS A 290 3.74 14.62 8.32
C LYS A 290 4.41 13.40 7.68
N ARG A 291 4.14 12.20 8.22
CA ARG A 291 4.66 10.93 7.68
C ARG A 291 4.15 10.63 6.28
N LEU A 292 2.89 10.95 6.01
CA LEU A 292 2.27 10.73 4.69
C LEU A 292 2.90 11.65 3.63
N CYS A 293 3.09 12.94 3.93
CA CYS A 293 3.76 13.89 3.03
C CYS A 293 5.20 13.45 2.73
N GLN A 294 5.97 13.06 3.74
CA GLN A 294 7.32 12.54 3.55
C GLN A 294 7.34 11.31 2.62
N HIS A 295 6.35 10.42 2.72
CA HIS A 295 6.24 9.25 1.86
C HIS A 295 5.89 9.60 0.41
N ILE A 296 4.99 10.56 0.19
CA ILE A 296 4.66 11.09 -1.14
C ILE A 296 5.92 11.67 -1.79
N ILE A 297 6.66 12.52 -1.06
CA ILE A 297 7.87 13.17 -1.60
C ILE A 297 8.94 12.12 -1.93
N LYS A 298 9.16 11.13 -1.04
CA LYS A 298 10.14 10.06 -1.27
C LYS A 298 9.80 9.18 -2.48
N ARG A 299 8.52 8.96 -2.78
CA ARG A 299 8.06 8.18 -3.94
C ARG A 299 8.01 8.99 -5.24
N GLY A 300 7.78 10.30 -5.16
CA GLY A 300 7.62 11.20 -6.30
C GLY A 300 8.87 11.98 -6.71
N ILE A 301 10.03 11.70 -6.11
CA ILE A 301 11.29 12.37 -6.48
C ILE A 301 11.71 11.95 -7.89
N THR A 302 12.04 12.95 -8.70
CA THR A 302 12.53 12.82 -10.08
C THR A 302 13.72 13.75 -10.25
N VAL A 303 14.50 13.58 -11.32
CA VAL A 303 15.66 14.44 -11.61
C VAL A 303 15.26 15.92 -11.71
N GLU A 304 14.10 16.20 -12.30
CA GLU A 304 13.61 17.57 -12.53
C GLU A 304 13.23 18.30 -11.24
N ASN A 305 12.63 17.58 -10.27
CA ASN A 305 12.16 18.19 -9.02
C ASN A 305 13.10 17.96 -7.83
N ALA A 306 14.13 17.11 -7.95
CA ALA A 306 14.99 16.70 -6.84
C ALA A 306 15.62 17.86 -6.08
N PHE A 307 16.12 18.87 -6.79
CA PHE A 307 16.81 19.99 -6.16
C PHE A 307 15.83 20.97 -5.50
N SER A 308 14.64 21.16 -6.09
CA SER A 308 13.53 21.91 -5.46
C SER A 308 13.06 21.24 -4.17
N LEU A 309 12.93 19.91 -4.18
CA LEU A 309 12.57 19.11 -3.01
C LEU A 309 13.65 19.16 -1.92
N LEU A 310 14.93 19.13 -2.30
CA LEU A 310 16.05 19.32 -1.37
C LEU A 310 16.00 20.70 -0.71
N SER A 311 15.80 21.75 -1.50
CA SER A 311 15.74 23.12 -0.99
C SER A 311 14.60 23.31 0.01
N ALA A 312 13.44 22.76 -0.33
CA ALA A 312 12.30 22.68 0.55
C ALA A 312 12.59 21.92 1.86
N ALA A 313 13.22 20.75 1.79
CA ALA A 313 13.54 19.96 2.97
C ALA A 313 14.43 20.71 3.96
N VAL A 314 15.42 21.48 3.45
CA VAL A 314 16.26 22.37 4.27
C VAL A 314 15.44 23.50 4.89
N ARG A 315 14.56 24.15 4.11
CA ARG A 315 13.73 25.27 4.58
C ARG A 315 12.83 24.87 5.75
N TYR A 316 12.31 23.65 5.73
CA TYR A 316 11.38 23.12 6.72
C TYR A 316 12.03 22.24 7.80
N ASP A 317 13.36 22.25 7.89
CA ASP A 317 14.13 21.51 8.90
C ASP A 317 13.77 20.01 8.96
N ALA A 318 13.59 19.41 7.79
CA ALA A 318 13.18 18.02 7.64
C ALA A 318 14.40 17.12 7.39
N GLU A 319 15.22 16.88 8.42
CA GLU A 319 16.51 16.17 8.33
C GLU A 319 16.45 14.84 7.53
N ASP A 320 15.47 13.99 7.82
CA ASP A 320 15.28 12.69 7.16
C ASP A 320 14.98 12.80 5.66
N LEU A 321 14.29 13.87 5.27
CA LEU A 321 13.93 14.13 3.87
C LEU A 321 15.08 14.81 3.15
N GLU A 322 15.77 15.73 3.84
CA GLU A 322 16.94 16.43 3.34
C GLU A 322 18.05 15.44 2.97
N GLU A 323 18.41 14.52 3.87
CA GLU A 323 19.44 13.52 3.60
C GLU A 323 19.05 12.60 2.43
N PHE A 324 17.77 12.26 2.31
CA PHE A 324 17.26 11.46 1.20
C PHE A 324 17.36 12.21 -0.14
N CYS A 325 16.85 13.43 -0.21
CA CYS A 325 16.91 14.28 -1.40
C CYS A 325 18.36 14.59 -1.79
N PHE A 326 19.24 14.82 -0.80
CA PHE A 326 20.66 15.06 -1.02
C PHE A 326 21.35 13.86 -1.68
N ARG A 327 21.12 12.65 -1.16
CA ARG A 327 21.66 11.42 -1.76
C ARG A 327 21.15 11.20 -3.18
N PHE A 328 19.87 11.45 -3.42
CA PHE A 328 19.31 11.36 -4.78
C PHE A 328 20.00 12.34 -5.73
N CYS A 329 20.17 13.61 -5.30
CA CYS A 329 20.86 14.63 -6.10
C CYS A 329 22.31 14.24 -6.41
N VAL A 330 23.04 13.67 -5.45
CA VAL A 330 24.44 13.25 -5.65
C VAL A 330 24.53 12.05 -6.60
N ASN A 331 23.62 11.08 -6.49
CA ASN A 331 23.61 9.91 -7.38
C ASN A 331 23.29 10.28 -8.84
N HIS A 332 22.48 11.31 -9.05
CA HIS A 332 22.07 11.80 -10.37
C HIS A 332 22.70 13.15 -10.72
N LEU A 333 23.86 13.47 -10.14
CA LEU A 333 24.45 14.82 -10.17
C LEU A 333 24.63 15.38 -11.59
N THR A 334 25.03 14.55 -12.55
CA THR A 334 25.23 14.94 -13.95
C THR A 334 23.94 15.41 -14.63
N GLU A 335 22.80 14.83 -14.27
CA GLU A 335 21.50 15.18 -14.85
C GLU A 335 20.85 16.31 -14.05
N VAL A 336 20.94 16.28 -12.72
CA VAL A 336 20.39 17.32 -11.84
C VAL A 336 21.03 18.69 -12.11
N THR A 337 22.35 18.74 -12.35
CA THR A 337 23.05 20.01 -12.68
C THR A 337 22.62 20.63 -14.01
N GLN A 338 21.97 19.86 -14.89
CA GLN A 338 21.43 20.34 -16.16
C GLN A 338 19.99 20.86 -16.04
N THR A 339 19.33 20.64 -14.90
CA THR A 339 17.95 21.09 -14.67
C THR A 339 17.88 22.59 -14.38
N ALA A 340 16.77 23.22 -14.78
CA ALA A 340 16.54 24.64 -14.48
C ALA A 340 16.46 24.91 -12.97
N ALA A 341 15.90 23.98 -12.20
CA ALA A 341 15.76 24.07 -10.75
C ALA A 341 17.12 24.27 -10.03
N PHE A 342 18.18 23.61 -10.54
CA PHE A 342 19.52 23.76 -9.99
C PHE A 342 20.08 25.19 -10.13
N TRP A 343 19.79 25.86 -11.25
CA TRP A 343 20.29 27.20 -11.55
C TRP A 343 19.46 28.33 -10.94
N GLN A 344 18.23 28.04 -10.50
CA GLN A 344 17.32 29.04 -9.92
C GLN A 344 17.48 29.22 -8.40
N ILE A 345 18.29 28.38 -7.73
CA ILE A 345 18.39 28.36 -6.26
C ILE A 345 19.45 29.33 -5.71
N ASP A 346 19.24 29.74 -4.47
CA ASP A 346 20.12 30.61 -3.69
C ASP A 346 21.58 30.16 -3.70
N GLY A 347 22.49 31.09 -4.01
CA GLY A 347 23.93 30.81 -4.11
C GLY A 347 24.58 30.28 -2.83
N ASN A 348 23.98 30.52 -1.65
CA ASN A 348 24.46 29.95 -0.38
C ASN A 348 24.14 28.46 -0.27
N MET A 349 22.91 28.07 -0.60
CA MET A 349 22.49 26.66 -0.62
C MET A 349 23.29 25.87 -1.65
N LEU A 350 23.56 26.46 -2.81
CA LEU A 350 24.41 25.83 -3.83
C LEU A 350 25.84 25.60 -3.33
N LYS A 351 26.45 26.58 -2.65
CA LYS A 351 27.79 26.43 -2.05
C LYS A 351 27.81 25.33 -1.00
N GLU A 352 26.79 25.27 -0.13
CA GLU A 352 26.67 24.24 0.89
C GLU A 352 26.52 22.85 0.27
N PHE A 353 25.67 22.73 -0.75
CA PHE A 353 25.50 21.50 -1.51
C PHE A 353 26.82 21.02 -2.12
N ILE A 354 27.58 21.89 -2.80
CA ILE A 354 28.87 21.54 -3.42
C ILE A 354 29.89 21.13 -2.35
N CYS A 355 29.97 21.87 -1.25
CA CYS A 355 30.83 21.52 -0.11
C CYS A 355 30.48 20.13 0.45
N ARG A 356 29.20 19.83 0.64
CA ARG A 356 28.74 18.53 1.15
C ARG A 356 28.98 17.40 0.14
N ALA A 357 28.68 17.63 -1.14
CA ALA A 357 28.92 16.67 -2.22
C ALA A 357 30.42 16.35 -2.38
N SER A 358 31.30 17.35 -2.24
CA SER A 358 32.75 17.13 -2.28
C SER A 358 33.27 16.23 -1.15
N ARG A 359 32.72 16.37 0.07
CA ARG A 359 33.05 15.52 1.22
C ARG A 359 32.59 14.08 0.99
N CYS A 360 31.47 13.89 0.31
CA CYS A 360 30.94 12.57 -0.06
C CYS A 360 31.69 11.92 -1.23
N GLY A 361 32.68 12.59 -1.84
CA GLY A 361 33.45 12.04 -2.95
C GLY A 361 32.73 12.09 -4.30
N ALA A 362 31.66 12.88 -4.44
CA ALA A 362 30.85 12.97 -5.66
C ALA A 362 31.64 13.46 -6.90
N PHE A 363 32.81 14.07 -6.70
CA PHE A 363 33.67 14.60 -7.77
C PHE A 363 34.98 13.80 -7.95
N LYS A 364 35.11 12.62 -7.34
CA LYS A 364 36.26 11.74 -7.57
C LYS A 364 35.97 10.85 -8.79
N ASN A 365 36.83 10.97 -9.80
CA ASN A 365 36.81 10.13 -11.02
C ASN A 365 37.00 8.65 -10.71
#